data_AF-A0A2E4QDT9-F1
#
_entry.id   AF-A0A2E4QDT9-F1
#
_cell.length_a   1.000
_cell.length_b   1.000
_cell.length_c   1.000
_cell.angle_alpha   90.00
_cell.angle_beta   90.00
_cell.angle_gamma   90.00
#
_symmetry.space_group_name_H-M   'P 1'
#
loop_
_entity.id
_entity.type
_entity.pdbx_description
1 polymer ?
#
loop_
_entity_poly.entity_id
_entity_poly.type
_entity_poly.pdbx_seq_one_letter_code
_entity_poly.pdbx_strand_id
1 'polypeptide(L)' 'MQTKEIREKTIAELKAYKAELAKERCRLGLSMSSDEKVKSHKFTVLRKAIARVNTILTEKKESDNA' A
#
# COMPACT_ATOMS: atom_id res chain seq x y z
N MET A 1 -7.22 -1.27 5.60
CA MET A 1 -7.97 -0.22 4.90
C MET A 1 -8.98 -0.82 3.96
N GLN A 2 -10.22 -0.32 4.05
CA GLN A 2 -11.30 -0.69 3.15
C GLN A 2 -11.08 -0.03 1.80
N THR A 3 -11.39 -0.76 0.73
CA THR A 3 -11.11 -0.41 -0.67
C THR A 3 -11.81 0.89 -1.12
N LYS A 4 -12.84 1.33 -0.38
CA LYS A 4 -13.65 2.52 -0.68
C LYS A 4 -12.86 3.83 -0.48
N GLU A 5 -12.18 3.99 0.65
CA GLU A 5 -11.38 5.18 0.98
C GLU A 5 -10.20 5.41 0.02
N ILE A 6 -9.73 4.34 -0.65
CA ILE A 6 -8.62 4.42 -1.60
C ILE A 6 -9.12 4.89 -2.97
N ARG A 7 -10.38 4.62 -3.32
CA ARG A 7 -10.96 5.07 -4.61
C ARG A 7 -11.27 6.57 -4.65
N GLU A 8 -11.66 7.13 -3.51
CA GLU A 8 -11.95 8.56 -3.35
C GLU A 8 -10.71 9.46 -3.46
N LYS A 9 -9.51 8.92 -3.21
CA LYS A 9 -8.24 9.67 -3.27
C LYS A 9 -7.78 9.97 -4.68
N THR A 10 -7.14 11.12 -4.88
CA THR A 10 -6.57 11.53 -6.18
C THR A 10 -5.37 10.65 -6.56
N ILE A 11 -5.00 10.63 -7.85
CA ILE A 11 -3.86 9.84 -8.36
C ILE A 11 -2.55 10.23 -7.65
N ALA A 12 -2.38 11.52 -7.32
CA ALA A 12 -1.23 12.02 -6.59
C ALA A 12 -1.17 11.48 -5.15
N GLU A 13 -2.30 11.49 -4.44
CA GLU A 13 -2.42 10.94 -3.08
C GLU A 13 -2.21 9.43 -3.05
N LEU A 14 -2.63 8.70 -4.08
CA LEU A 14 -2.38 7.26 -4.21
C LEU A 14 -0.89 6.94 -4.35
N LYS A 15 -0.16 7.76 -5.11
CA LYS A 15 1.31 7.61 -5.22
C LYS A 15 2.00 7.94 -3.90
N ALA A 16 1.59 9.00 -3.22
CA ALA A 16 2.12 9.36 -1.90
C ALA A 16 1.86 8.25 -0.87
N TYR A 17 0.63 7.71 -0.85
CA TYR A 17 0.25 6.63 0.03
C TYR A 17 1.02 5.33 -0.26
N LYS A 18 1.31 5.03 -1.53
CA LYS A 18 2.20 3.92 -1.90
C LYS A 18 3.61 4.09 -1.34
N ALA A 19 4.15 5.32 -1.36
CA ALA A 19 5.47 5.60 -0.80
C ALA A 19 5.49 5.40 0.72
N GLU A 20 4.45 5.83 1.44
CA GLU A 20 4.31 5.60 2.87
C GLU A 20 4.21 4.09 3.20
N LEU A 21 3.41 3.32 2.46
CA LEU A 21 3.34 1.87 2.64
C LEU A 21 4.70 1.17 2.40
N ALA A 22 5.51 1.68 1.47
CA ALA A 22 6.86 1.15 1.23
C ALA A 22 7.81 1.45 2.39
N LYS A 23 7.73 2.64 3.00
CA LYS A 23 8.48 2.99 4.21
C LYS A 23 8.07 2.11 5.39
N GLU A 24 6.77 1.89 5.60
CA GLU A 24 6.28 1.00 6.65
C GLU A 24 6.76 -0.44 6.47
N ARG A 25 6.80 -0.92 5.21
CA ARG A 25 7.36 -2.24 4.90
C ARG A 25 8.86 -2.31 5.23
N CYS A 26 9.61 -1.27 4.90
CA CYS A 26 11.04 -1.17 5.22
C CYS A 26 11.26 -1.18 6.74
N ARG A 27 10.49 -0.36 7.48
CA ARG A 27 10.52 -0.31 8.94
C ARG A 27 10.22 -1.67 9.57
N LEU A 28 9.22 -2.40 9.07
CA LEU A 28 8.93 -3.75 9.54
C LEU A 28 10.02 -4.76 9.15
N GLY A 29 10.66 -4.60 7.99
CA GLY A 29 11.83 -5.40 7.59
C GLY A 29 13.01 -5.21 8.54
N LEU A 30 13.31 -3.96 8.88
CA LEU A 30 14.34 -3.62 9.85
C LEU A 30 14.00 -4.12 11.27
N SER A 31 12.72 -4.17 11.64
CA SER A 31 12.31 -4.77 12.93
C SER A 31 12.35 -6.29 12.93
N MET A 32 12.40 -6.98 11.77
CA MET A 32 12.56 -8.45 11.70
C MET A 32 13.95 -8.90 12.11
N SER A 33 14.97 -8.06 11.93
CA SER A 33 16.34 -8.38 12.31
C SER A 33 16.62 -8.13 13.79
N SER A 34 15.78 -7.35 14.48
CA SER A 34 15.76 -7.31 15.95
C SER A 34 14.83 -8.41 16.43
N ASP A 35 15.21 -9.19 17.43
CA ASP A 35 14.47 -10.33 18.03
C ASP A 35 13.08 -10.00 18.63
N GLU A 36 12.44 -8.94 18.18
CA GLU A 36 11.08 -8.60 18.55
C GLU A 36 10.12 -9.37 17.64
N LYS A 37 9.16 -10.11 18.24
CA LYS A 37 8.13 -10.91 17.55
C LYS A 37 7.42 -10.08 16.49
N VAL A 38 7.95 -10.07 15.27
CA VAL A 38 7.40 -9.25 14.22
C VAL A 38 6.05 -9.83 13.84
N LYS A 39 5.06 -8.96 13.87
CA LYS A 39 3.68 -9.30 13.55
C LYS A 39 3.61 -9.64 12.05
N SER A 40 3.87 -10.90 11.68
CA SER A 40 3.91 -11.40 10.28
C SER A 40 2.65 -11.04 9.49
N HIS A 41 1.49 -10.98 10.17
CA HIS A 41 0.25 -10.41 9.65
C HIS A 41 0.45 -9.05 8.95
N LYS A 42 1.24 -8.14 9.55
CA LYS A 42 1.40 -6.77 9.06
C LYS A 42 2.08 -6.74 7.69
N PHE A 43 3.03 -7.63 7.42
CA PHE A 43 3.61 -7.78 6.09
C PHE A 43 2.57 -8.17 5.05
N THR A 44 1.73 -9.15 5.37
CA THR A 44 0.68 -9.60 4.45
C THR A 44 -0.35 -8.49 4.20
N VAL A 45 -0.71 -7.73 5.23
CA VAL A 45 -1.61 -6.57 5.10
C VAL A 45 -0.99 -5.48 4.22
N LEU A 46 0.29 -5.14 4.42
CA LEU A 46 0.99 -4.14 3.60
C LEU A 46 1.11 -4.56 2.13
N ARG A 47 1.47 -5.83 1.87
CA ARG A 47 1.53 -6.36 0.49
C ARG A 47 0.17 -6.26 -0.20
N LYS A 48 -0.91 -6.65 0.48
CA LYS A 48 -2.28 -6.54 -0.05
C LYS A 48 -2.69 -5.07 -0.25
N ALA A 49 -2.29 -4.17 0.63
CA ALA A 49 -2.57 -2.75 0.49
C ALA A 49 -1.86 -2.14 -0.75
N ILE A 50 -0.58 -2.46 -0.96
CA ILE A 50 0.17 -2.01 -2.13
C ILE A 50 -0.44 -2.55 -3.43
N ALA A 51 -0.83 -3.84 -3.45
CA ALA A 51 -1.48 -4.45 -4.61
C ALA A 51 -2.78 -3.73 -4.96
N ARG A 52 -3.65 -3.45 -3.97
CA ARG A 52 -4.90 -2.70 -4.17
C ARG A 52 -4.68 -1.30 -4.72
N VAL A 53 -3.67 -0.57 -4.20
CA VAL A 53 -3.33 0.76 -4.71
C VAL A 53 -2.88 0.69 -6.17
N ASN A 54 -2.09 -0.32 -6.56
CA ASN A 54 -1.69 -0.52 -7.95
C ASN A 54 -2.91 -0.83 -8.84
N THR A 55 -3.84 -1.68 -8.39
CA THR A 55 -5.08 -1.99 -9.14
C THR A 55 -5.95 -0.75 -9.33
N ILE A 56 -6.11 0.10 -8.31
CA ILE A 56 -6.90 1.33 -8.44
C ILE A 56 -6.19 2.34 -9.36
N LEU A 57 -4.85 2.39 -9.33
CA LEU A 57 -4.08 3.21 -10.26
C LEU A 57 -4.21 2.73 -11.71
N THR A 58 -4.31 1.43 -11.95
CA THR A 58 -4.59 0.90 -13.30
C THR A 58 -6.03 1.17 -13.71
N GLU A 59 -7.01 0.94 -12.83
CA GLU A 59 -8.43 1.27 -13.08
C GLU A 59 -8.60 2.75 -13.45
N LYS A 60 -7.97 3.68 -12.71
CA LYS A 60 -8.02 5.12 -13.01
C LYS A 60 -7.32 5.50 -14.31
N LYS A 61 -6.21 4.85 -14.63
CA LYS A 61 -5.53 5.07 -15.92
C LYS A 61 -6.36 4.56 -17.08
N GLU A 62 -7.01 3.41 -16.95
CA GLU A 62 -7.88 2.86 -17.98
C GLU A 62 -9.13 3.72 -18.18
N SER A 63 -9.71 4.28 -17.10
CA SER A 63 -10.83 5.23 -17.21
C SER A 63 -10.45 6.57 -17.83
N ASP A 64 -9.22 7.05 -17.64
CA ASP A 64 -8.74 8.31 -18.26
C ASP A 64 -8.40 8.14 -19.76
N ASN A 65 -8.15 6.90 -20.21
CA ASN A 65 -7.82 6.59 -21.61
C ASN A 65 -9.03 6.14 -22.46
N ALA A 66 -10.22 6.07 -21.86
CA ALA A 66 -11.49 5.69 -22.49
C ALA A 66 -12.36 6.93 -22.75
#